data_AF-A0A1E9JDL4-F1
#
_entry.id   AF-A0A1E9JDL4-F1
#
_cell.length_a   1.000
_cell.length_b   1.000
_cell.length_c   1.000
_cell.angle_alpha   90.00
_cell.angle_beta   90.00
_cell.angle_gamma   90.00
#
_symmetry.space_group_name_H-M   'P 1'
#
loop_
_entity.id
_entity.type
_entity.pdbx_description
1 polymer ?
#
loop_
_entity_poly.entity_id
_entity_poly.type
_entity_poly.pdbx_seq_one_letter_code
_entity_poly.pdbx_strand_id
1 'polypeptide(L)' 'MRGGLKDRIDAENLAKAVEMGEEFLEKDKKVEISFDGSEIVITKIISYAITEEFVEENEKKLKKLGILK' A
#
# COMPACT_ATOMS: atom_id res chain seq x y z
N MET A 1 3.44 8.59 -25.63
CA MET A 1 3.54 9.34 -24.36
C MET A 1 3.36 8.33 -23.23
N ARG A 2 4.32 8.17 -22.31
CA ARG A 2 4.06 7.38 -21.10
C ARG A 2 2.99 8.15 -20.31
N GLY A 3 1.84 7.53 -20.06
CA GLY A 3 0.79 8.11 -19.22
C GLY A 3 1.33 8.39 -17.81
N GLY A 4 0.66 9.27 -17.07
CA GLY A 4 1.06 9.57 -15.70
C GLY A 4 0.94 8.34 -14.82
N LEU A 5 1.46 8.42 -13.58
CA LEU A 5 1.37 7.34 -12.59
C LEU A 5 -0.05 6.79 -12.41
N LYS A 6 -1.04 7.69 -12.47
CA LYS A 6 -2.48 7.37 -12.41
C LYS A 6 -2.98 6.48 -13.55
N ASP A 7 -2.33 6.54 -14.72
CA ASP A 7 -2.71 5.74 -15.89
C ASP A 7 -2.04 4.35 -15.87
N ARG A 8 -0.92 4.24 -15.16
CA ARG A 8 -0.08 3.04 -15.07
C ARG A 8 -0.44 2.14 -13.90
N ILE A 9 -0.97 2.70 -12.81
CA ILE A 9 -1.31 1.97 -11.58
C ILE A 9 -2.81 1.76 -11.45
N ASP A 10 -3.20 0.50 -11.23
CA ASP A 10 -4.54 0.11 -10.82
C ASP A 10 -4.68 0.26 -9.30
N ALA A 11 -5.17 1.42 -8.86
CA ALA A 11 -5.30 1.74 -7.44
C ALA A 11 -6.30 0.83 -6.70
N GLU A 12 -7.33 0.31 -7.38
CA GLU A 12 -8.31 -0.57 -6.77
C GLU A 12 -7.70 -1.94 -6.47
N ASN A 13 -6.99 -2.51 -7.44
CA ASN A 13 -6.27 -3.77 -7.25
C ASN A 13 -5.12 -3.63 -6.25
N LEU A 14 -4.46 -2.47 -6.20
CA LEU A 14 -3.47 -2.18 -5.16
C LEU A 14 -4.10 -2.18 -3.76
N ALA A 15 -5.22 -1.49 -3.56
CA ALA A 15 -5.91 -1.46 -2.27
C ALA A 15 -6.35 -2.87 -1.83
N LYS A 16 -6.96 -3.64 -2.75
CA LYS A 16 -7.35 -5.04 -2.49
C LYS A 16 -6.15 -5.91 -2.12
N ALA A 17 -5.02 -5.77 -2.80
CA ALA A 17 -3.81 -6.53 -2.48
C ALA A 17 -3.34 -6.22 -1.04
N VAL A 18 -3.33 -4.94 -0.64
CA VAL A 18 -2.98 -4.52 0.72
C VAL A 18 -3.97 -5.06 1.76
N GLU A 19 -5.27 -5.00 1.48
CA GLU A 19 -6.32 -5.59 2.34
C GLU A 19 -6.15 -7.10 2.51
N MET A 20 -5.69 -7.80 1.46
CA MET A 20 -5.38 -9.23 1.49
C MET A 20 -4.04 -9.56 2.17
N GLY A 21 -3.31 -8.56 2.67
CA GLY A 21 -2.07 -8.72 3.42
C GLY A 21 -0.79 -8.62 2.60
N GLU A 22 -0.86 -8.24 1.33
CA GLU A 22 0.33 -7.95 0.54
C GLU A 22 1.01 -6.69 1.08
N GLU A 23 2.29 -6.83 1.48
CA GLU A 23 3.11 -5.67 1.86
C GLU A 23 4.03 -5.24 0.70
N PHE A 24 4.18 -3.93 0.52
CA PHE A 24 5.11 -3.33 -0.45
C PHE A 24 6.27 -2.62 0.28
N LEU A 25 7.29 -2.21 -0.47
CA LEU A 25 8.36 -1.31 0.01
C LEU A 25 7.86 0.15 0.09
N GLU A 26 8.66 1.07 0.61
CA GLU A 26 8.30 2.49 0.82
C GLU A 26 6.96 2.68 1.53
N LYS A 27 6.93 2.28 2.81
CA LYS A 27 5.73 2.30 3.64
C LYS A 27 5.98 2.93 4.99
N ASP A 28 5.02 3.72 5.42
CA ASP A 28 4.95 4.21 6.78
C ASP A 28 4.15 3.24 7.64
N LYS A 29 4.70 2.90 8.81
CA LYS A 29 4.05 2.05 9.81
C LYS A 29 3.79 2.86 11.06
N LYS A 30 2.53 2.92 11.48
CA LYS A 30 2.12 3.49 12.75
C LYS A 30 1.40 2.44 13.57
N VAL A 31 1.73 2.37 14.85
CA VAL A 31 0.99 1.56 15.82
C VAL A 31 0.39 2.52 16.83
N GLU A 32 -0.93 2.49 16.95
CA GLU A 32 -1.69 3.21 17.95
C GLU A 32 -2.22 2.20 18.96
N ILE A 33 -2.03 2.49 20.24
CA ILE A 33 -2.59 1.72 21.34
C ILE A 33 -3.50 2.66 22.12
N SER A 34 -4.78 2.34 22.17
CA SER A 34 -5.76 3.08 22.97
C SER A 34 -6.32 2.19 24.07
N PHE A 35 -6.63 2.84 25.20
CA PHE A 35 -7.29 2.22 26.33
C PHE A 35 -8.47 3.10 26.73
N ASP A 36 -9.67 2.54 26.70
CA ASP A 36 -10.91 3.27 27.01
C ASP A 36 -11.40 3.04 28.45
N GLY A 37 -10.65 2.28 29.25
CA GLY A 37 -11.03 1.87 30.61
C GLY A 37 -11.50 0.42 30.73
N SER A 38 -11.88 -0.22 29.62
CA SER A 38 -12.38 -1.61 29.60
C SER A 38 -11.61 -2.52 28.65
N GLU A 39 -11.13 -1.98 27.53
CA GLU A 39 -10.39 -2.75 26.52
C GLU A 39 -9.12 -2.02 26.04
N ILE A 40 -8.14 -2.81 25.64
CA ILE A 40 -6.96 -2.34 24.93
C ILE A 40 -7.19 -2.58 23.45
N VAL A 41 -7.27 -1.51 22.68
CA VAL A 41 -7.38 -1.58 21.22
C VAL A 41 -6.00 -1.28 20.63
N ILE A 42 -5.51 -2.20 19.81
CA ILE A 42 -4.24 -2.05 19.08
C ILE A 42 -4.58 -1.85 17.60
N THR A 43 -4.31 -0.66 17.08
CA THR A 43 -4.52 -0.31 15.68
C THR A 43 -3.18 -0.21 14.98
N LYS A 44 -2.94 -1.09 14.00
CA LYS A 44 -1.78 -1.00 13.10
C LYS A 44 -2.20 -0.35 11.80
N ILE A 45 -1.59 0.77 11.47
CA ILE A 45 -1.81 1.52 10.24
C ILE A 45 -0.58 1.35 9.36
N ILE A 46 -0.79 0.92 8.11
CA ILE A 46 0.23 0.91 7.07
C ILE A 46 -0.25 1.83 5.96
N SER A 47 0.55 2.84 5.65
CA SER A 47 0.27 3.80 4.59
C SER A 47 1.37 3.77 3.52
N TYR A 48 0.96 3.94 2.27
CA TYR A 48 1.85 3.93 1.11
C TYR A 48 1.68 5.24 0.33
N ALA A 49 2.79 5.91 0.04
CA ALA A 49 2.83 7.02 -0.91
C ALA A 49 3.14 6.46 -2.30
N ILE A 50 2.19 6.56 -3.23
CA ILE A 50 2.36 5.97 -4.56
C ILE A 50 3.11 6.96 -5.47
N THR A 51 4.44 6.90 -5.41
CA THR A 51 5.39 7.71 -6.19
C THR A 51 6.04 6.90 -7.32
N GLU A 52 6.85 7.52 -8.19
CA GLU A 52 7.61 6.75 -9.20
C GLU A 52 8.61 5.80 -8.53
N GLU A 53 9.27 6.24 -7.45
CA GLU A 53 10.18 5.42 -6.65
C GLU A 53 9.47 4.20 -6.06
N PHE A 54 8.28 4.37 -5.47
CA PHE A 54 7.46 3.23 -5.02
C PHE A 54 7.21 2.22 -6.15
N VAL A 55 6.91 2.70 -7.36
CA VAL A 55 6.64 1.85 -8.52
C VAL A 55 7.90 1.12 -8.97
N GLU A 56 9.05 1.80 -9.01
CA GLU A 56 10.34 1.21 -9.38
C GLU A 56 10.77 0.13 -8.39
N GLU A 57 10.68 0.41 -7.09
CA GLU A 57 11.07 -0.54 -6.04
C GLU A 57 10.18 -1.79 -6.02
N ASN A 58 8.90 -1.62 -6.36
CA ASN A 58 7.91 -2.70 -6.32
C ASN A 58 7.55 -3.27 -7.69
N GLU A 59 8.25 -2.86 -8.76
CA GLU A 59 7.84 -3.05 -10.16
C GLU A 59 7.49 -4.51 -10.49
N LYS A 60 8.37 -5.44 -10.10
CA LYS A 60 8.20 -6.89 -10.35
C LYS A 60 6.93 -7.42 -9.69
N LYS A 61 6.66 -7.00 -8.47
CA LYS A 61 5.50 -7.46 -7.69
C LYS A 61 4.22 -6.84 -8.24
N LEU A 62 4.23 -5.54 -8.52
CA LEU A 62 3.08 -4.83 -9.10
C LEU A 62 2.69 -5.42 -10.46
N LYS A 63 3.67 -5.74 -11.33
CA LYS A 63 3.40 -6.42 -12.61
C LYS A 63 2.83 -7.82 -12.41
N LYS A 64 3.40 -8.61 -11.50
CA LYS A 64 2.92 -9.97 -11.19
C LYS A 64 1.46 -9.98 -10.71
N LEU A 65 1.07 -8.96 -9.95
CA LEU A 65 -0.28 -8.80 -9.43
C LEU A 65 -1.23 -8.09 -10.42
N GLY A 66 -0.76 -7.71 -11.62
CA GLY A 66 -1.58 -6.98 -12.60
C GLY A 66 -1.92 -5.54 -12.19
N ILE A 67 -1.21 -4.99 -11.20
CA ILE A 67 -1.42 -3.64 -10.66
C ILE A 67 -0.72 -2.59 -11.54
N LEU A 68 0.44 -2.92 -12.12
CA LEU A 68 1.19 -2.04 -13.01
C LEU A 68 0.99 -2.45 -14.48
N LYS A 69 0.46 -1.53 -15.30
CA LYS A 69 0.16 -1.69 -16.73
C LYS A 69 1.35 -1.31 -17.64
#